data_AF-A0A1X1Z7I8-F1
#
_entry.id   AF-A0A1X1Z7I8-F1
#
_cell.length_a   1.000
_cell.length_b   1.000
_cell.length_c   1.000
_cell.angle_alpha   90.00
_cell.angle_beta   90.00
_cell.angle_gamma   90.00
#
_symmetry.space_group_name_H-M   'P 1'
#
loop_
_entity.id
_entity.type
_entity.pdbx_description
1 polymer ?
#
loop_
_entity_poly.entity_id
_entity_poly.type
_entity_poly.pdbx_seq_one_letter_code
_entity_poly.pdbx_strand_id
1 'polypeptide(L)'
;MGWLAFVPNAPYLVTDLVHLGGGALQGDGGAGGEGGAAEFGTGGAGGAGGNAVVTGNGGNGGNGGLGLGNTPGAPGTGGAGGSLVGATGNDGQTA
;
A
#
# COMPACT_ATOMS: atom_id res chain seq x y z
N MET A 1 -10.76 -13.95 -37.11
CA MET A 1 -9.36 -14.36 -37.36
C MET A 1 -8.61 -13.16 -37.95
N GLY A 2 -8.11 -12.25 -37.11
CA GLY A 2 -7.39 -11.07 -37.57
C GLY A 2 -5.91 -11.39 -37.73
N TRP A 3 -5.40 -11.39 -38.97
CA TRP A 3 -3.99 -11.59 -39.25
C TRP A 3 -3.22 -10.28 -39.01
N LEU A 4 -2.27 -10.31 -38.07
CA LEU A 4 -1.26 -9.27 -37.90
C LEU A 4 -0.37 -9.26 -39.15
N ALA A 5 -0.50 -8.23 -39.97
CA ALA A 5 0.42 -7.99 -41.07
C ALA A 5 1.76 -7.50 -40.49
N PHE A 6 2.80 -8.34 -40.58
CA PHE A 6 4.17 -7.90 -40.36
C PHE A 6 4.56 -6.97 -41.51
N VAL A 7 4.50 -5.66 -41.27
CA VAL A 7 5.14 -4.66 -42.12
C VAL A 7 6.64 -4.71 -41.81
N PRO A 8 7.54 -5.00 -42.77
CA PRO A 8 8.98 -5.18 -42.51
C PRO A 8 9.73 -3.90 -42.09
N ASN A 9 9.03 -2.85 -41.68
CA ASN A 9 9.62 -1.56 -41.32
C ASN A 9 8.80 -0.79 -40.27
N ALA A 10 8.08 -1.49 -39.39
CA ALA A 10 7.49 -0.92 -38.19
C ALA A 10 8.08 -1.63 -36.97
N PRO A 11 9.29 -1.25 -36.53
CA PRO A 11 9.79 -1.75 -35.27
C PRO A 11 8.94 -1.11 -34.16
N TYR A 12 8.72 -1.85 -33.07
CA TYR A 12 8.00 -1.46 -31.85
C TYR A 12 6.50 -1.23 -32.07
N LEU A 13 5.62 -1.95 -31.36
CA LEU A 13 4.36 -1.43 -30.77
C LEU A 13 3.36 -2.52 -30.34
N VAL A 14 3.70 -3.80 -30.39
CA VAL A 14 2.69 -4.83 -30.05
C VAL A 14 3.35 -5.89 -29.16
N THR A 15 3.45 -5.56 -27.86
CA THR A 15 2.90 -6.36 -26.74
C THR A 15 3.65 -6.20 -25.41
N ASP A 16 4.78 -5.49 -25.34
CA ASP A 16 5.62 -5.53 -24.11
C ASP A 16 6.16 -4.17 -23.58
N LEU A 17 5.63 -3.01 -24.01
CA LEU A 17 6.19 -1.71 -23.56
C LEU A 17 5.19 -0.67 -23.04
N VAL A 18 3.87 -0.85 -23.26
CA VAL A 18 2.87 0.16 -22.84
C VAL A 18 2.18 -0.19 -21.51
N HIS A 19 2.38 -1.41 -20.97
CA HIS A 19 1.89 -1.76 -19.61
C HIS A 19 2.99 -1.94 -18.56
N LEU A 20 4.27 -1.84 -18.95
CA LEU A 20 5.41 -1.85 -18.02
C LEU A 20 5.92 -0.44 -17.67
N GLY A 21 5.35 0.61 -18.28
CA GLY A 21 5.92 1.97 -18.33
C GLY A 21 5.27 3.04 -17.44
N GLY A 22 4.56 2.68 -16.37
CA GLY A 22 3.98 3.70 -15.48
C GLY A 22 3.43 3.21 -14.14
N GLY A 23 2.99 1.96 -14.04
CA GLY A 23 2.40 1.42 -12.81
C GLY A 23 3.36 0.70 -11.86
N ALA A 24 4.54 0.25 -12.33
CA ALA A 24 5.50 -0.46 -11.49
C ALA A 24 6.44 0.48 -10.72
N LEU A 25 6.69 1.69 -11.23
CA LEU A 25 7.57 2.68 -10.60
C LEU A 25 6.78 3.70 -9.77
N GLN A 26 5.48 3.86 -10.02
CA GLN A 26 4.60 4.75 -9.27
C GLN A 26 3.49 3.93 -8.59
N GLY A 27 3.47 3.97 -7.26
CA GLY A 27 2.46 3.27 -6.46
C GLY A 27 2.57 3.63 -4.99
N ASP A 28 1.45 4.04 -4.41
CA ASP A 28 1.32 4.30 -2.98
C ASP A 28 1.23 2.98 -2.21
N GLY A 29 1.72 3.00 -0.98
CA GLY A 29 1.54 1.91 -0.04
C GLY A 29 0.08 1.81 0.41
N GLY A 30 -0.43 0.58 0.55
CA GLY A 30 -1.77 0.35 1.09
C GLY A 30 -1.85 0.72 2.57
N ALA A 31 -3.00 1.21 3.03
CA ALA A 31 -3.22 1.45 4.46
C ALA A 31 -3.20 0.13 5.26
N GLY A 32 -2.69 0.20 6.48
CA GLY A 32 -2.76 -0.89 7.44
C GLY A 32 -4.21 -1.13 7.91
N GLY A 33 -4.54 -2.38 8.20
CA GLY A 33 -5.86 -2.73 8.71
C GLY A 33 -6.06 -2.26 10.15
N GLU A 34 -7.27 -1.82 10.48
CA GLU A 34 -7.63 -1.44 11.86
C GLU A 34 -7.63 -2.65 12.79
N GLY A 35 -7.24 -2.43 14.05
CA GLY A 35 -7.35 -3.43 15.10
C GLY A 35 -8.80 -3.70 15.49
N GLY A 36 -9.13 -4.98 15.73
CA GLY A 36 -10.47 -5.39 16.17
C GLY A 36 -10.76 -4.97 17.61
N ALA A 37 -12.02 -4.63 17.89
CA ALA A 37 -12.45 -4.37 19.26
C ALA A 37 -12.59 -5.67 20.08
N ALA A 38 -12.26 -5.61 21.36
CA ALA A 38 -12.49 -6.68 22.32
C ALA A 38 -13.39 -6.18 23.46
N GLU A 39 -14.47 -6.92 23.74
CA GLU A 39 -15.37 -6.65 24.87
C GLU A 39 -14.75 -7.09 26.20
N PHE A 40 -14.01 -8.21 26.19
CA PHE A 40 -13.32 -8.76 27.35
C PHE A 40 -11.88 -9.11 26.98
N GLY A 41 -11.01 -8.11 26.92
CA GLY A 41 -9.58 -8.32 26.67
C GLY A 41 -8.91 -7.10 26.05
N THR A 42 -7.64 -7.27 25.67
CA THR A 42 -6.88 -6.27 24.92
C THR A 42 -7.44 -6.13 23.51
N GLY A 43 -7.58 -4.89 23.03
CA GLY A 43 -7.96 -4.64 21.64
C GLY A 43 -6.91 -5.19 20.66
N GLY A 44 -7.33 -5.57 19.46
CA GLY A 44 -6.43 -6.07 18.43
C GLY A 44 -5.43 -5.00 18.00
N ALA A 45 -4.20 -5.39 17.66
CA ALA A 45 -3.23 -4.43 17.13
C ALA A 45 -3.66 -3.93 15.74
N GLY A 46 -3.32 -2.68 15.43
CA GLY A 46 -3.40 -2.15 14.07
C GLY A 46 -2.32 -2.74 13.17
N GLY A 47 -2.64 -2.93 11.90
CA GLY A 47 -1.71 -3.40 10.87
C GLY A 47 -0.75 -2.30 10.44
N ALA A 48 0.46 -2.67 10.04
CA ALA A 48 1.39 -1.73 9.43
C ALA A 48 0.87 -1.26 8.06
N GLY A 49 1.15 0.00 7.72
CA GLY A 49 0.98 0.51 6.38
C GLY A 49 2.00 -0.08 5.41
N GLY A 50 1.61 -0.22 4.15
CA GLY A 50 2.48 -0.69 3.08
C GLY A 50 3.49 0.38 2.66
N ASN A 51 4.65 -0.05 2.15
CA ASN A 51 5.62 0.85 1.55
C ASN A 51 5.20 1.20 0.11
N ALA A 52 5.51 2.42 -0.32
CA ALA A 52 5.46 2.79 -1.72
C ALA A 52 6.64 2.20 -2.52
N VAL A 53 6.57 2.29 -3.85
CA VAL A 53 7.61 1.78 -4.76
C VAL A 53 8.72 2.81 -4.99
N VAL A 54 8.96 3.29 -6.22
CA VAL A 54 10.00 4.30 -6.49
C VAL A 54 9.46 5.71 -6.25
N THR A 55 8.23 5.93 -6.70
CA THR A 55 7.45 7.15 -6.49
C THR A 55 6.12 6.78 -5.84
N GLY A 56 5.73 7.49 -4.79
CA GLY A 56 4.45 7.28 -4.10
C GLY A 56 4.58 7.48 -2.59
N ASN A 57 3.47 7.74 -1.90
CA ASN A 57 3.44 7.86 -0.46
C ASN A 57 3.28 6.49 0.19
N GLY A 58 3.94 6.27 1.32
CA GLY A 58 3.68 5.10 2.15
C GLY A 58 2.26 5.14 2.70
N GLY A 59 1.69 3.96 2.95
CA GLY A 59 0.37 3.84 3.57
C GLY A 59 0.42 4.17 5.05
N ASN A 60 -0.65 4.75 5.59
CA ASN A 60 -0.76 4.94 7.03
C ASN A 60 -0.90 3.59 7.74
N GLY A 61 -0.39 3.47 8.95
CA GLY A 61 -0.68 2.34 9.83
C GLY A 61 -2.14 2.38 10.29
N GLY A 62 -2.71 1.21 10.56
CA GLY A 62 -4.05 1.10 11.16
C GLY A 62 -4.01 1.45 12.64
N ASN A 63 -5.11 1.99 13.16
CA ASN A 63 -5.22 2.24 14.60
C ASN A 63 -5.33 0.92 15.37
N GLY A 64 -4.90 0.95 16.63
CA GLY A 64 -5.17 -0.12 17.56
C GLY A 64 -6.67 -0.25 17.82
N GLY A 65 -7.14 -1.46 18.05
CA GLY A 65 -8.54 -1.73 18.39
C GLY A 65 -8.87 -1.34 19.83
N LEU A 66 -10.14 -1.09 20.10
CA LEU A 66 -10.62 -0.81 21.45
C LEU A 66 -10.55 -2.07 22.33
N GLY A 67 -9.99 -1.95 23.54
CA GLY A 67 -10.12 -2.95 24.59
C GLY A 67 -11.10 -2.45 25.65
N LEU A 68 -12.40 -2.60 25.42
CA LEU A 68 -13.44 -1.95 26.23
C LEU A 68 -13.40 -2.53 27.67
N GLY A 69 -12.85 -1.76 28.60
CA GLY A 69 -12.62 -2.17 30.00
C GLY A 69 -11.23 -2.75 30.30
N ASN A 70 -10.32 -2.80 29.32
CA ASN A 70 -8.93 -3.22 29.46
C ASN A 70 -8.00 -2.30 28.63
N THR A 71 -6.89 -2.84 28.12
CA THR A 71 -5.89 -2.09 27.35
C THR A 71 -6.28 -2.02 25.87
N PRO A 72 -6.22 -0.85 25.22
CA PRO A 72 -6.32 -0.76 23.76
C PRO A 72 -5.21 -1.56 23.05
N GLY A 73 -5.47 -1.89 21.78
CA GLY A 73 -4.46 -2.46 20.91
C GLY A 73 -3.35 -1.46 20.58
N ALA A 74 -2.16 -1.97 20.29
CA ALA A 74 -1.08 -1.12 19.79
C ALA A 74 -1.40 -0.62 18.37
N PRO A 75 -1.04 0.62 18.04
CA PRO A 75 -1.15 1.11 16.67
C PRO A 75 -0.17 0.41 15.72
N GLY A 76 -0.53 0.36 14.44
CA GLY A 76 0.37 -0.06 13.37
C GLY A 76 1.30 1.08 12.95
N THR A 77 2.52 0.76 12.52
CA THR A 77 3.44 1.76 11.97
C THR A 77 3.04 2.19 10.56
N GLY A 78 3.32 3.44 10.19
CA GLY A 78 3.23 3.89 8.80
C GLY A 78 4.27 3.23 7.90
N GLY A 79 3.93 3.07 6.63
CA GLY A 79 4.85 2.56 5.60
C GLY A 79 5.77 3.66 5.06
N ALA A 80 6.93 3.27 4.54
CA ALA A 80 7.87 4.21 3.93
C ALA A 80 7.35 4.77 2.60
N GLY A 81 7.65 6.04 2.34
CA GLY A 81 7.47 6.67 1.03
C GLY A 81 8.44 6.13 -0.03
N GLY A 82 8.15 6.44 -1.29
CA GLY A 82 8.96 6.02 -2.43
C GLY A 82 10.36 6.62 -2.38
N SER A 83 11.36 5.85 -2.80
CA SER A 83 12.77 6.22 -2.68
C SER A 83 13.17 7.50 -3.43
N LEU A 84 12.46 7.85 -4.51
CA LEU A 84 12.73 9.06 -5.29
C LEU A 84 11.87 10.23 -4.80
N VAL A 85 10.57 10.00 -4.64
CA VAL A 85 9.64 10.98 -4.09
C VAL A 85 8.44 10.29 -3.45
N GLY A 86 8.14 10.70 -2.21
CA GLY A 86 7.09 10.10 -1.41
C GLY A 86 7.24 10.46 0.06
N ALA A 87 6.12 10.72 0.72
CA ALA A 87 6.08 10.85 2.18
C ALA A 87 5.93 9.47 2.83
N THR A 88 6.55 9.30 3.99
CA THR A 88 6.24 8.18 4.89
C THR A 88 4.81 8.33 5.41
N GLY A 89 4.08 7.22 5.49
CA GLY A 89 2.75 7.17 6.08
C GLY A 89 2.80 7.48 7.57
N ASN A 90 1.69 7.97 8.11
CA ASN A 90 1.57 8.21 9.54
C ASN A 90 1.38 6.89 10.28
N ASP A 91 1.93 6.80 11.49
CA ASP A 91 1.58 5.74 12.42
C ASP A 91 0.08 5.83 12.77
N GLY A 92 -0.51 4.67 13.03
CA GLY A 92 -1.85 4.58 13.58
C GLY A 92 -1.93 5.17 14.98
N GLN A 93 -3.16 5.38 15.45
CA GLN A 93 -3.42 5.85 16.80
C GLN A 93 -3.79 4.70 17.73
N THR A 94 -3.58 4.91 19.02
CA THR A 94 -4.19 4.05 20.04
C THR A 94 -5.65 4.50 20.21
N ALA A 95 -6.60 3.56 20.16
CA ALA A 95 -8.03 3.84 20.31
C ALA A 95 -8.46 3.98 21.77
#